data_AF-A0A076ZG50-F1
#
_entry.id   AF-A0A076ZG50-F1
#
_cell.length_a   1.000
_cell.length_b   1.000
_cell.length_c   1.000
_cell.angle_alpha   90.00
_cell.angle_beta   90.00
_cell.angle_gamma   90.00
#
_symmetry.space_group_name_H-M   'P 1'
#
loop_
_entity.id
_entity.type
_entity.pdbx_description
1 polymer ?
#
loop_
_entity_poly.entity_id
_entity_poly.type
_entity_poly.pdbx_seq_one_letter_code
_entity_poly.pdbx_strand_id
1 'polypeptide(L)'
;MANIKFRDTAHRDFFLENMMKCRVNDCYHRAFFYVMGIASETRANINQMFNFKEDCIEPEGMHGGWQTSGTVKVCHLAFNLWNGYAEEGRERYFTPEELFCCEFAPYFMEGIKVRYPEYCRELPAPRKQTEISR
;
A
#
# COMPACT_ATOMS: atom_id res chain seq x y z
N MET A 1 -4.90 -8.90 14.58
CA MET A 1 -4.36 -8.24 13.36
C MET A 1 -2.97 -8.80 13.12
N ALA A 2 -2.62 -9.12 11.87
CA ALA A 2 -1.24 -9.49 11.54
C ALA A 2 -0.28 -8.39 12.06
N ASN A 3 0.92 -8.76 12.48
CA ASN A 3 1.89 -7.79 12.98
C ASN A 3 2.44 -6.98 11.80
N ILE A 4 1.79 -5.86 11.49
CA ILE A 4 2.14 -5.00 10.35
C ILE A 4 3.53 -4.41 10.60
N LYS A 5 4.46 -4.63 9.68
CA LYS A 5 5.81 -4.05 9.79
C LYS A 5 5.83 -2.66 9.18
N PHE A 6 6.17 -1.64 9.96
CA PHE A 6 6.37 -0.27 9.46
C PHE A 6 7.85 0.00 9.15
N ARG A 7 8.11 0.97 8.27
CA ARG A 7 9.48 1.38 7.89
C ARG A 7 10.19 2.04 9.06
N ASP A 8 9.49 2.95 9.72
CA ASP A 8 9.95 3.70 10.88
C ASP A 8 8.74 4.18 11.70
N THR A 9 9.02 4.86 12.80
CA THR A 9 8.01 5.48 13.66
C THR A 9 7.12 6.46 12.89
N ALA A 10 7.69 7.25 12.00
CA ALA A 10 6.97 8.31 11.32
C ALA A 10 6.02 7.76 10.23
N HIS A 11 6.31 6.60 9.64
CA HIS A 11 5.39 5.83 8.81
C HIS A 11 4.20 5.33 9.65
N ARG A 12 4.47 4.72 10.81
CA ARG A 12 3.42 4.22 11.71
C ARG A 12 2.49 5.34 12.19
N ASP A 13 3.06 6.45 12.65
CA ASP A 13 2.29 7.55 13.23
C ASP A 13 1.42 8.21 12.14
N PHE A 14 1.95 8.41 10.94
CA PHE A 14 1.18 8.87 9.78
C PHE A 14 -0.02 7.95 9.46
N PHE A 15 0.19 6.64 9.47
CA PHE A 15 -0.88 5.66 9.21
C PHE A 15 -2.01 5.81 10.24
N LEU A 16 -1.66 5.84 11.54
CA LEU A 16 -2.65 5.95 12.62
C LEU A 16 -3.40 7.29 12.57
N GLU A 17 -2.67 8.39 12.38
CA GLU A 17 -3.25 9.73 12.31
C GLU A 17 -4.26 9.89 11.18
N ASN A 18 -3.94 9.39 9.98
CA ASN A 18 -4.87 9.53 8.85
C ASN A 18 -6.04 8.55 8.92
N MET A 19 -5.85 7.34 9.47
CA MET A 19 -6.98 6.45 9.75
C MET A 19 -7.98 7.06 10.76
N MET A 20 -7.51 7.88 11.71
CA MET A 20 -8.40 8.60 12.63
C MET A 20 -9.19 9.75 11.97
N LYS A 21 -8.71 10.27 10.83
CA LYS A 21 -9.38 11.35 10.09
C LYS A 21 -10.45 10.83 9.11
N CYS A 22 -10.37 9.56 8.73
CA CYS A 22 -11.29 8.97 7.76
C CYS A 22 -12.61 8.58 8.41
N ARG A 23 -13.69 8.59 7.61
CA ARG A 23 -15.02 8.18 8.10
C ARG A 23 -15.14 6.66 8.14
N VAL A 24 -14.40 5.98 7.28
CA VAL A 24 -14.42 4.53 7.11
C VAL A 24 -13.10 3.91 7.58
N ASN A 25 -13.19 2.77 8.26
CA ASN A 25 -12.04 1.96 8.67
C ASN A 25 -12.10 0.59 7.99
N ASP A 26 -11.84 0.56 6.69
CA ASP A 26 -11.83 -0.65 5.87
C ASP A 26 -10.42 -1.00 5.37
N CYS A 27 -10.31 -2.14 4.65
CA CYS A 27 -9.03 -2.59 4.11
C CYS A 27 -8.49 -1.73 2.96
N TYR A 28 -9.32 -0.91 2.30
CA TYR A 28 -8.91 -0.01 1.21
C TYR A 28 -8.20 1.22 1.77
N HIS A 29 -8.81 1.89 2.73
CA HIS A 29 -8.22 3.03 3.45
C HIS A 29 -6.94 2.62 4.16
N ARG A 30 -6.97 1.49 4.87
CA ARG A 30 -5.81 1.00 5.58
C ARG A 30 -4.64 0.73 4.62
N ALA A 31 -4.89 0.07 3.49
CA ALA A 31 -3.84 -0.18 2.50
C ALA A 31 -3.30 1.13 1.90
N PHE A 32 -4.19 2.05 1.54
CA PHE A 32 -3.82 3.35 0.99
C PHE A 32 -2.93 4.15 1.94
N PHE A 33 -3.36 4.40 3.18
CA PHE A 33 -2.57 5.20 4.13
C PHE A 33 -1.30 4.49 4.59
N TYR A 34 -1.30 3.15 4.62
CA TYR A 34 -0.09 2.40 4.88
C TYR A 34 0.93 2.65 3.76
N VAL A 35 0.56 2.42 2.49
CA VAL A 35 1.50 2.59 1.37
C VAL A 35 1.94 4.05 1.24
N MET A 36 1.01 5.00 1.33
CA MET A 36 1.33 6.44 1.30
C MET A 36 2.23 6.89 2.46
N GLY A 37 2.26 6.15 3.57
CA GLY A 37 3.10 6.45 4.72
C GLY A 37 4.58 6.10 4.56
N ILE A 38 4.96 5.34 3.52
CA ILE A 38 6.32 4.80 3.35
C ILE A 38 7.37 5.89 3.07
N ALA A 39 7.02 6.91 2.27
CA ALA A 39 7.91 7.99 1.88
C ALA A 39 7.57 9.31 2.60
N SER A 40 8.57 10.13 2.88
CA SER A 40 8.38 11.46 3.48
C SER A 40 7.52 12.38 2.60
N GLU A 41 7.77 12.35 1.31
CA GLU A 41 7.20 13.21 0.29
C GLU A 41 5.72 12.91 0.10
N THR A 42 5.34 11.63 0.05
CA THR A 42 3.93 11.22 -0.05
C THR A 42 3.15 11.60 1.21
N ARG A 43 3.78 11.57 2.39
CA ARG A 43 3.16 12.04 3.64
C ARG A 43 2.95 13.54 3.64
N ALA A 44 3.95 14.31 3.21
CA ALA A 44 3.87 15.77 3.12
C ALA A 44 2.79 16.25 2.13
N ASN A 45 2.50 15.45 1.11
CA ASN A 45 1.54 15.78 0.06
C ASN A 45 0.21 15.02 0.17
N ILE A 46 -0.11 14.38 1.30
CA ILE A 46 -1.31 13.53 1.43
C ILE A 46 -2.63 14.25 1.10
N ASN A 47 -2.72 15.55 1.40
CA ASN A 47 -3.92 16.35 1.11
C ASN A 47 -4.12 16.62 -0.39
N GLN A 48 -3.11 16.39 -1.23
CA GLN A 48 -3.25 16.41 -2.69
C GLN A 48 -3.70 15.05 -3.24
N MET A 49 -3.48 13.98 -2.46
CA MET A 49 -3.68 12.59 -2.89
C MET A 49 -4.97 11.98 -2.38
N PHE A 50 -5.55 12.56 -1.33
CA PHE A 50 -6.75 12.09 -0.67
C PHE A 50 -7.61 13.26 -0.23
N ASN A 51 -8.88 13.21 -0.60
CA ASN A 51 -9.87 14.19 -0.21
C ASN A 51 -10.62 13.70 1.02
N PHE A 52 -10.20 14.17 2.20
CA PHE A 52 -10.82 13.81 3.48
C PHE A 52 -12.29 14.26 3.61
N LYS A 53 -12.76 15.19 2.78
CA LYS A 53 -14.17 15.62 2.79
C LYS A 53 -15.06 14.60 2.08
N GLU A 54 -14.62 14.13 0.92
CA GLU A 54 -15.34 13.16 0.09
C GLU A 54 -14.94 11.70 0.39
N ASP A 55 -13.91 11.49 1.22
CA ASP A 55 -13.36 10.20 1.65
C ASP A 55 -12.89 9.34 0.46
N CYS A 56 -12.19 9.96 -0.49
CA CYS A 56 -11.73 9.31 -1.72
C CYS A 56 -10.32 9.76 -2.16
N ILE A 57 -9.69 8.93 -3.00
CA ILE A 57 -8.41 9.24 -3.65
C ILE A 57 -8.57 10.34 -4.71
N GLU A 58 -7.53 11.15 -4.90
CA GLU A 58 -7.47 12.24 -5.86
C GLU A 58 -6.35 11.99 -6.88
N PRO A 59 -6.64 11.39 -8.06
CA PRO A 59 -5.64 11.01 -9.05
C PRO A 59 -4.78 12.17 -9.57
N GLU A 60 -5.37 13.36 -9.71
CA GLU A 60 -4.66 14.55 -10.16
C GLU A 60 -3.46 14.92 -9.26
N GLY A 61 -3.52 14.54 -7.97
CA GLY A 61 -2.42 14.73 -7.03
C GLY A 61 -1.12 14.02 -7.41
N MET A 62 -1.20 12.96 -8.22
CA MET A 62 -0.03 12.19 -8.64
C MET A 62 0.91 12.97 -9.57
N HIS A 63 0.44 14.04 -10.22
CA HIS A 63 1.22 14.80 -11.20
C HIS A 63 1.96 16.01 -10.59
N GLY A 64 2.04 16.09 -9.26
CA GLY A 64 2.76 17.15 -8.56
C GLY A 64 4.28 17.10 -8.79
N GLY A 65 4.92 18.27 -8.86
CA GLY A 65 6.37 18.41 -9.08
C GLY A 65 7.27 17.92 -7.92
N TRP A 66 6.69 17.39 -6.85
CA TRP A 66 7.39 16.79 -5.71
C TRP A 66 7.73 15.31 -5.92
N GLN A 67 7.22 14.70 -6.99
CA GLN A 67 7.42 13.28 -7.27
C GLN A 67 8.88 12.95 -7.62
N THR A 68 9.38 11.87 -7.04
CA THR A 68 10.60 11.15 -7.41
C THR A 68 10.25 9.79 -8.03
N SER A 69 11.23 9.09 -8.61
CA SER A 69 11.00 7.74 -9.16
C SER A 69 10.47 6.75 -8.12
N GLY A 70 10.86 6.89 -6.85
CA GLY A 70 10.37 6.05 -5.76
C GLY A 70 8.94 6.40 -5.35
N THR A 71 8.61 7.68 -5.23
CA THR A 71 7.28 8.12 -4.77
C THR A 71 6.20 7.87 -5.81
N VAL A 72 6.55 7.92 -7.11
CA VAL A 72 5.63 7.50 -8.20
C VAL A 72 5.16 6.06 -7.98
N LYS A 73 6.08 5.15 -7.65
CA LYS A 73 5.74 3.73 -7.38
C LYS A 73 4.88 3.57 -6.13
N VAL A 74 5.15 4.35 -5.08
CA VAL A 74 4.31 4.40 -3.87
C VAL A 74 2.88 4.81 -4.23
N CYS A 75 2.72 5.91 -4.98
CA CYS A 75 1.41 6.42 -5.39
C CYS A 75 0.67 5.42 -6.27
N HIS A 76 1.32 4.87 -7.29
CA HIS A 76 0.70 3.88 -8.18
C HIS A 76 0.19 2.66 -7.41
N LEU A 77 1.00 2.10 -6.50
CA LEU A 77 0.54 0.96 -5.70
C LEU A 77 -0.61 1.34 -4.76
N ALA A 78 -0.52 2.48 -4.07
CA ALA A 78 -1.57 2.91 -3.13
C ALA A 78 -2.93 3.07 -3.85
N PHE A 79 -2.91 3.71 -5.03
CA PHE A 79 -4.09 3.89 -5.87
C PHE A 79 -4.61 2.55 -6.41
N ASN A 80 -3.71 1.67 -6.85
CA ASN A 80 -4.11 0.36 -7.33
C ASN A 80 -4.79 -0.48 -6.24
N LEU A 81 -4.29 -0.45 -5.00
CA LEU A 81 -4.92 -1.18 -3.89
C LEU A 81 -6.26 -0.59 -3.46
N TRP A 82 -6.55 0.69 -3.78
CA TRP A 82 -7.82 1.34 -3.47
C TRP A 82 -9.00 0.75 -4.24
N ASN A 83 -8.88 0.49 -5.55
CA ASN A 83 -9.91 -0.25 -6.30
C ASN A 83 -9.45 -0.70 -7.70
N GLY A 84 -8.21 -1.15 -7.84
CA GLY A 84 -7.64 -1.52 -9.13
C GLY A 84 -7.36 -0.33 -10.05
N TYR A 85 -7.24 0.88 -9.51
CA TYR A 85 -6.89 2.06 -10.30
C TYR A 85 -5.58 1.81 -11.08
N ALA A 86 -5.62 2.11 -12.37
CA ALA A 86 -4.47 2.21 -13.24
C ALA A 86 -4.78 3.34 -14.23
N GLU A 87 -3.80 4.22 -14.45
CA GLU A 87 -3.96 5.33 -15.41
C GLU A 87 -4.02 4.77 -16.83
N GLU A 88 -5.04 5.15 -17.61
CA GLU A 88 -5.26 4.67 -18.97
C GLU A 88 -4.08 5.01 -19.88
N GLY A 89 -3.61 4.01 -20.64
CA GLY A 89 -2.41 4.13 -21.49
C GLY A 89 -1.09 4.09 -20.71
N ARG A 90 -1.14 3.91 -19.38
CA ARG A 90 0.01 3.86 -18.47
C ARG A 90 -0.04 2.65 -17.52
N GLU A 91 -0.85 1.65 -17.84
CA GLU A 91 -1.13 0.47 -17.02
C GLU A 91 0.14 -0.33 -16.71
N ARG A 92 1.13 -0.31 -17.61
CA ARG A 92 2.44 -0.96 -17.39
C ARG A 92 3.10 -0.54 -16.07
N TYR A 93 2.92 0.72 -15.65
CA TYR A 93 3.54 1.26 -14.44
C TYR A 93 2.88 0.80 -13.13
N PHE A 94 1.78 0.06 -13.24
CA PHE A 94 1.07 -0.56 -12.13
C PHE A 94 1.40 -2.06 -12.01
N THR A 95 2.27 -2.58 -12.88
CA THR A 95 2.69 -3.99 -12.84
C THR A 95 3.76 -4.24 -11.77
N PRO A 96 3.89 -5.48 -11.27
CA PRO A 96 4.93 -5.81 -10.29
C PRO A 96 6.35 -5.47 -10.73
N GLU A 97 6.66 -5.64 -12.03
CA GLU A 97 7.98 -5.34 -12.61
C GLU A 97 8.38 -3.88 -12.35
N GLU A 98 7.48 -2.96 -12.66
CA GLU A 98 7.72 -1.53 -12.49
C GLU A 98 7.69 -1.12 -11.00
N LEU A 99 6.75 -1.66 -10.22
CA LEU A 99 6.53 -1.27 -8.83
C LEU A 99 7.62 -1.79 -7.88
N PHE A 100 8.01 -3.05 -7.97
CA PHE A 100 8.87 -3.70 -6.95
C PHE A 100 10.37 -3.51 -7.19
N CYS A 101 10.77 -2.90 -8.30
CA CYS A 101 12.16 -2.51 -8.54
C CYS A 101 12.52 -1.22 -7.75
N CYS A 102 12.45 -1.26 -6.41
CA CYS A 102 12.86 -0.17 -5.51
C CYS A 102 13.06 -0.64 -4.06
N GLU A 103 13.67 0.20 -3.22
CA GLU A 103 13.91 -0.09 -1.80
C GLU A 103 12.62 -0.27 -0.96
N PHE A 104 11.46 0.18 -1.47
CA PHE A 104 10.19 0.09 -0.77
C PHE A 104 9.49 -1.27 -0.92
N ALA A 105 10.00 -2.15 -1.78
CA ALA A 105 9.40 -3.46 -2.09
C ALA A 105 8.99 -4.29 -0.85
N PRO A 106 9.79 -4.39 0.23
CA PRO A 106 9.37 -5.13 1.43
C PRO A 106 8.13 -4.53 2.10
N TYR A 107 7.98 -3.20 2.07
CA TYR A 107 6.82 -2.50 2.65
C TYR A 107 5.63 -2.55 1.70
N PHE A 108 5.83 -2.58 0.39
CA PHE A 108 4.75 -2.82 -0.56
C PHE A 108 4.04 -4.16 -0.31
N MET A 109 4.80 -5.20 0.03
CA MET A 109 4.23 -6.49 0.44
C MET A 109 3.37 -6.38 1.69
N GLU A 110 3.79 -5.60 2.69
CA GLU A 110 2.99 -5.34 3.89
C GLU A 110 1.70 -4.59 3.55
N GLY A 111 1.74 -3.61 2.63
CA GLY A 111 0.54 -2.92 2.13
C GLY A 111 -0.47 -3.89 1.48
N ILE A 112 0.01 -4.86 0.70
CA ILE A 112 -0.83 -5.93 0.13
C ILE A 112 -1.44 -6.80 1.23
N LYS A 113 -0.68 -7.18 2.26
CA LYS A 113 -1.21 -7.93 3.43
C LYS A 113 -2.29 -7.14 4.17
N VAL A 114 -2.10 -5.82 4.31
CA VAL A 114 -3.09 -4.91 4.91
C VAL A 114 -4.37 -4.86 4.07
N ARG A 115 -4.24 -4.89 2.74
CA ARG A 115 -5.38 -4.90 1.81
C ARG A 115 -6.14 -6.23 1.82
N TYR A 116 -5.43 -7.35 1.96
CA TYR A 116 -5.96 -8.71 1.81
C TYR A 116 -5.65 -9.59 3.05
N PRO A 117 -6.07 -9.19 4.26
CA PRO A 117 -5.69 -9.87 5.49
C PRO A 117 -6.16 -11.33 5.54
N GLU A 118 -7.25 -11.65 4.84
CA GLU A 118 -7.82 -13.00 4.80
C GLU A 118 -7.03 -13.96 3.89
N TYR A 119 -6.37 -13.42 2.87
CA TYR A 119 -5.61 -14.19 1.88
C TYR A 119 -4.13 -14.31 2.23
N CYS A 120 -3.64 -13.40 3.07
CA CYS A 120 -2.25 -13.36 3.50
C CYS A 120 -2.01 -13.97 4.89
N ARG A 121 -2.90 -14.86 5.32
CA ARG A 121 -2.68 -15.68 6.53
C ARG A 121 -1.53 -16.65 6.29
N GLU A 122 -0.88 -17.09 7.38
CA GLU A 122 0.17 -18.10 7.27
C GLU A 122 -0.37 -19.35 6.55
N LEU A 123 0.39 -19.82 5.56
CA LEU A 123 0.06 -21.06 4.89
C LEU A 123 0.08 -22.20 5.92
N PRO A 124 -0.88 -23.13 5.87
CA PRO A 124 -0.82 -24.30 6.71
C PRO A 124 0.50 -25.03 6.46
N ALA A 125 1.12 -25.51 7.54
CA ALA A 125 2.37 -26.27 7.44
C ALA A 125 2.18 -27.44 6.44
N PRO A 126 3.18 -27.71 5.58
CA PRO A 126 3.12 -28.86 4.68
C PRO A 126 2.81 -30.12 5.50
N ARG A 127 1.82 -30.91 5.08
CA ARG A 127 1.57 -32.22 5.70
C ARG A 127 2.85 -33.04 5.51
N LYS A 128 3.48 -33.45 6.61
CA LYS A 128 4.59 -34.42 6.57
C LYS A 128 4.04 -35.66 5.87
N GLN A 129 4.52 -35.95 4.67
CA GLN A 129 4.34 -37.26 4.08
C GLN A 129 5.07 -38.23 5.01
N THR A 130 4.30 -39.03 5.76
CA THR A 130 4.84 -40.23 6.38
C THR A 130 5.33 -41.11 5.24
N GLU A 131 6.65 -41.20 5.10
CA GLU A 131 7.29 -42.23 4.27
C GLU A 131 6.74 -43.58 4.74
N ILE A 132 5.83 -44.15 3.95
CA ILE A 132 5.46 -45.56 4.10
C ILE A 132 6.63 -46.32 3.46
N SER A 133 7.66 -46.55 4.26
CA SER A 133 8.72 -47.50 3.95
C SER A 133 8.08 -48.87 3.81
N ARG A 134 8.16 -49.43 2.59
CA ARG A 134 7.84 -50.83 2.31
C ARG A 134 8.99 -51.74 2.73
#